data_AF-A0A2S9D2A1-F1
#
_entry.id   AF-A0A2S9D2A1-F1
#
_cell.length_a   1.000
_cell.length_b   1.000
_cell.length_c   1.000
_cell.angle_alpha   90.00
_cell.angle_beta   90.00
_cell.angle_gamma   90.00
#
_symmetry.space_group_name_H-M   'P 1'
#
loop_
_entity.id
_entity.type
_entity.pdbx_description
1 polymer ?
#
loop_
_entity_poly.entity_id
_entity_poly.type
_entity_poly.pdbx_seq_one_letter_code
_entity_poly.pdbx_strand_id
1 'polypeptide(L)'
;MKKILGILFYLAASCILSGQNISIIEKKLDRSFQRIQYWYDARNKDSFTYDSLYAANRKFEKLLQYYTSSNPQTLRHDFKSLKKNGLSINSSEDGKFRIYSWNTETGGTMRFYRSVFQYESGKKVQSEVLKSNMEDDAEAMYSQINDVISQNKKYYLAQSTAVYSSALFHHTIKVFSIENGKLNSNAKLIKTSSGIKNELGYELDFTATSNRENPISIELFNTLDIQYDAKKKIISIPLIRDDSRITDKKIRYHQFKGKYFEKL
;
A
#
# COMPACT_ATOMS: atom_id res chain seq x y z
N MET A 1 44.27 -37.80 15.11
CA MET A 1 42.95 -37.84 14.43
C MET A 1 41.87 -37.28 15.34
N LYS A 2 41.00 -36.44 14.77
CA LYS A 2 39.64 -36.04 15.21
C LYS A 2 39.47 -35.32 16.56
N LYS A 3 39.27 -34.00 16.50
CA LYS A 3 38.24 -33.27 17.27
C LYS A 3 37.81 -31.99 16.53
N ILE A 4 36.98 -32.11 15.49
CA ILE A 4 36.16 -31.01 14.96
C ILE A 4 34.80 -31.59 14.63
N LEU A 5 33.89 -31.61 15.61
CA LEU A 5 32.46 -31.80 15.37
C LEU A 5 31.72 -31.26 16.59
N GLY A 6 31.29 -30.00 16.53
CA GLY A 6 30.64 -29.39 17.69
C GLY A 6 30.20 -27.95 17.52
N ILE A 7 30.01 -27.44 16.30
CA ILE A 7 29.41 -26.12 16.06
C ILE A 7 28.57 -26.18 14.79
N LEU A 8 27.47 -26.94 14.80
CA LEU A 8 26.48 -26.89 13.72
C LEU A 8 25.02 -27.06 14.18
N PHE A 9 24.77 -27.26 15.47
CA PHE A 9 23.42 -27.53 15.98
C PHE A 9 22.67 -26.30 16.55
N TYR A 10 23.36 -25.17 16.78
CA TYR A 10 22.73 -23.97 17.36
C TYR A 10 22.06 -23.04 16.34
N LEU A 11 22.41 -23.13 15.05
CA LEU A 11 21.81 -22.30 14.00
C LEU A 11 20.46 -22.83 13.49
N ALA A 12 20.22 -24.14 13.57
CA ALA A 12 18.95 -24.73 13.14
C ALA A 12 17.81 -24.46 14.14
N ALA A 13 18.10 -24.44 15.44
CA ALA A 13 17.09 -24.26 16.49
C ALA A 13 16.48 -22.85 16.49
N SER A 14 17.29 -21.81 16.23
CA SER A 14 16.81 -20.41 16.20
C SER A 14 15.87 -20.15 15.02
N CYS A 15 16.13 -20.71 13.85
CA CYS A 15 15.24 -20.60 12.69
C CYS A 15 13.88 -21.29 12.91
N ILE A 16 13.86 -22.45 13.60
CA ILE A 16 12.63 -23.19 13.88
C ILE A 16 11.74 -22.45 14.89
N LEU A 17 12.33 -21.86 15.94
CA LEU A 17 11.62 -21.05 16.94
C LEU A 17 10.98 -19.80 16.33
N SER A 18 11.70 -19.09 15.44
CA SER A 18 11.15 -17.93 14.73
C SER A 18 10.01 -18.30 13.77
N GLY A 19 10.11 -19.45 13.09
CA GLY A 19 9.09 -19.99 12.19
C GLY A 19 7.79 -20.39 12.89
N GLN A 20 7.87 -21.01 14.07
CA GLN A 20 6.68 -21.34 14.87
C GLN A 20 5.98 -20.07 15.38
N ASN A 21 6.74 -19.05 15.78
CA ASN A 21 6.18 -17.79 16.28
C ASN A 21 5.44 -17.00 15.19
N ILE A 22 6.02 -16.88 13.98
CA ILE A 22 5.39 -16.13 12.89
C ILE A 22 4.08 -16.77 12.40
N SER A 23 3.97 -18.10 12.40
CA SER A 23 2.71 -18.78 12.06
C SER A 23 1.59 -18.48 13.07
N ILE A 24 1.92 -18.41 14.36
CA ILE A 24 0.96 -18.05 15.41
C ILE A 24 0.52 -16.59 15.24
N ILE A 25 1.45 -15.69 14.94
CA ILE A 25 1.16 -14.28 14.64
C ILE A 25 0.20 -14.16 13.45
N GLU A 26 0.51 -14.83 12.33
CA GLU A 26 -0.34 -14.83 11.14
C GLU A 26 -1.76 -15.32 11.46
N LYS A 27 -1.91 -16.44 12.19
CA LYS A 27 -3.23 -16.94 12.60
C LYS A 27 -4.01 -15.93 13.47
N LYS A 28 -3.33 -15.21 14.36
CA LYS A 28 -3.97 -14.20 15.22
C LYS A 28 -4.41 -12.97 14.42
N LEU A 29 -3.55 -12.48 13.53
CA LEU A 29 -3.87 -11.39 12.63
C LEU A 29 -5.03 -11.77 11.72
N ASP A 30 -4.97 -12.95 11.11
CA ASP A 30 -5.98 -13.45 10.19
C ASP A 30 -7.35 -13.58 10.83
N ARG A 31 -7.40 -14.16 12.04
CA ARG A 31 -8.65 -14.21 12.83
C ARG A 31 -9.19 -12.81 13.13
N SER A 32 -8.33 -11.85 13.44
CA SER A 32 -8.76 -10.47 13.69
C SER A 32 -9.23 -9.78 12.41
N PHE A 33 -8.62 -10.08 11.27
CA PHE A 33 -8.96 -9.51 9.99
C PHE A 33 -10.31 -10.02 9.49
N GLN A 34 -10.56 -11.33 9.57
CA GLN A 34 -11.84 -11.94 9.21
C GLN A 34 -13.02 -11.44 10.06
N ARG A 35 -12.76 -10.90 11.26
CA ARG A 35 -13.81 -10.26 12.07
C ARG A 35 -14.38 -9.01 11.40
N ILE A 36 -13.61 -8.30 10.57
CA ILE A 36 -14.10 -7.16 9.79
C ILE A 36 -15.20 -7.64 8.84
N GLN A 37 -14.90 -8.65 8.02
CA GLN A 37 -15.88 -9.23 7.10
C GLN A 37 -17.11 -9.79 7.82
N TYR A 38 -16.91 -10.49 8.94
CA TYR A 38 -18.02 -11.01 9.75
C TYR A 38 -19.02 -9.91 10.16
N TRP A 39 -18.51 -8.78 10.66
CA TRP A 39 -19.38 -7.68 11.08
C TRP A 39 -20.00 -6.94 9.89
N TYR A 40 -19.26 -6.79 8.80
CA TYR A 40 -19.81 -6.27 7.56
C TYR A 40 -20.99 -7.12 7.07
N ASP A 41 -20.85 -8.44 7.01
CA ASP A 41 -21.92 -9.35 6.57
C ASP A 41 -23.12 -9.35 7.52
N ALA A 42 -22.89 -9.11 8.81
CA ALA A 42 -23.94 -9.00 9.81
C ALA A 42 -24.70 -7.66 9.77
N ARG A 43 -24.25 -6.66 9.00
CA ARG A 43 -24.74 -5.27 9.11
C ARG A 43 -26.24 -5.07 8.90
N ASN A 44 -26.88 -5.94 8.12
CA ASN A 44 -28.31 -5.87 7.84
C ASN A 44 -29.18 -6.49 8.94
N LYS A 45 -28.58 -7.00 10.03
CA LYS A 45 -29.29 -7.71 11.10
C LYS A 45 -29.59 -6.85 12.33
N ASP A 46 -28.79 -5.81 12.59
CA ASP A 46 -28.89 -4.97 13.79
C ASP A 46 -28.14 -3.63 13.58
N SER A 47 -28.63 -2.52 14.14
CA SER A 47 -27.99 -1.19 14.06
C SER A 47 -26.66 -1.10 14.82
N PHE A 48 -26.43 -1.93 15.85
CA PHE A 48 -25.17 -1.97 16.61
C PHE A 48 -23.99 -2.62 15.86
N THR A 49 -24.25 -3.17 14.68
CA THR A 49 -23.23 -3.84 13.85
C THR A 49 -22.19 -2.87 13.29
N TYR A 50 -22.57 -1.61 13.07
CA TYR A 50 -21.66 -0.57 12.57
C TYR A 50 -20.56 -0.25 13.58
N ASP A 51 -20.90 -0.01 14.84
CA ASP A 51 -19.92 0.21 15.92
C ASP A 51 -18.99 -1.00 16.08
N SER A 52 -19.54 -2.21 15.93
CA SER A 52 -18.78 -3.45 16.00
C SER A 52 -17.78 -3.59 14.84
N LEU A 53 -18.14 -3.14 13.63
CA LEU A 53 -17.26 -3.10 12.47
C LEU A 53 -16.10 -2.10 12.67
N TYR A 54 -16.38 -0.90 13.19
CA TYR A 54 -15.34 0.07 13.56
C TYR A 54 -14.40 -0.48 14.63
N ALA A 55 -14.95 -1.09 15.68
CA ALA A 55 -14.17 -1.70 16.73
C ALA A 55 -13.27 -2.83 16.20
N ALA A 56 -13.76 -3.64 15.26
CA ALA A 56 -12.97 -4.69 14.61
C ALA A 56 -11.82 -4.12 13.78
N ASN A 57 -12.06 -3.06 12.99
CA ASN A 57 -11.02 -2.36 12.23
C ASN A 57 -9.93 -1.79 13.16
N ARG A 58 -10.32 -1.05 14.20
CA ARG A 58 -9.38 -0.47 15.18
C ARG A 58 -8.58 -1.57 15.90
N LYS A 59 -9.22 -2.70 16.23
CA LYS A 59 -8.55 -3.84 16.85
C LYS A 59 -7.52 -4.47 15.90
N PHE A 60 -7.89 -4.69 14.64
CA PHE A 60 -6.98 -5.24 13.64
C PHE A 60 -5.79 -4.33 13.39
N GLU A 61 -6.01 -3.02 13.18
CA GLU A 61 -4.96 -2.02 12.98
C GLU A 61 -3.93 -2.04 14.13
N LYS A 62 -4.41 -1.95 15.38
CA LYS A 62 -3.54 -2.00 16.57
C LYS A 62 -2.76 -3.31 16.66
N LEU A 63 -3.40 -4.44 16.37
CA LEU A 63 -2.75 -5.75 16.42
C LEU A 63 -1.68 -5.89 15.33
N LEU A 64 -1.99 -5.42 14.11
CA LEU A 64 -1.06 -5.42 12.98
C LEU A 64 0.13 -4.51 13.26
N GLN A 65 -0.10 -3.28 13.71
CA GLN A 65 0.96 -2.36 14.11
C GLN A 65 1.84 -2.95 15.22
N TYR A 66 1.23 -3.55 16.25
CA TYR A 66 1.96 -4.18 17.35
C TYR A 66 2.88 -5.30 16.86
N TYR A 67 2.35 -6.25 16.07
CA TYR A 67 3.15 -7.37 15.60
C TYR A 67 4.22 -6.94 14.59
N THR A 68 3.90 -6.02 13.68
CA THR A 68 4.88 -5.49 12.72
C THR A 68 5.99 -4.66 13.38
N SER A 69 5.73 -4.05 14.54
CA SER A 69 6.76 -3.34 15.32
C SER A 69 7.63 -4.28 16.15
N SER A 70 7.05 -5.32 16.74
CA SER A 70 7.72 -6.19 17.72
C SER A 70 8.40 -7.41 17.10
N ASN A 71 8.10 -7.73 15.84
CA ASN A 71 8.57 -8.93 15.17
C ASN A 71 9.20 -8.60 13.81
N PRO A 72 10.52 -8.35 13.74
CA PRO A 72 11.21 -7.94 12.49
C PRO A 72 11.00 -8.88 11.30
N GLN A 73 10.84 -10.18 11.54
CA GLN A 73 10.60 -11.18 10.50
C GLN A 73 9.30 -10.93 9.70
N THR A 74 8.35 -10.18 10.27
CA THR A 74 7.11 -9.80 9.58
C THR A 74 7.36 -8.91 8.37
N LEU A 75 8.48 -8.18 8.30
CA LEU A 75 8.85 -7.33 7.15
C LEU A 75 9.11 -8.14 5.87
N ARG A 76 9.45 -9.42 5.99
CA ARG A 76 9.76 -10.31 4.85
C ARG A 76 8.82 -11.50 4.73
N HIS A 77 7.99 -11.76 5.74
CA HIS A 77 7.03 -12.88 5.73
C HIS A 77 5.93 -12.69 4.68
N ASP A 78 5.47 -13.77 4.06
CA ASP A 78 4.53 -13.70 2.92
C ASP A 78 3.07 -13.47 3.35
N PHE A 79 2.69 -13.87 4.57
CA PHE A 79 1.33 -13.74 5.11
C PHE A 79 0.23 -14.24 4.15
N LYS A 80 0.36 -15.50 3.70
CA LYS A 80 -0.54 -16.11 2.70
C LYS A 80 -2.02 -16.07 3.10
N SER A 81 -2.34 -16.29 4.38
CA SER A 81 -3.75 -16.30 4.82
C SER A 81 -4.36 -14.89 4.76
N LEU A 82 -3.61 -13.88 5.19
CA LEU A 82 -4.06 -12.49 5.17
C LEU A 82 -4.25 -12.00 3.72
N LYS A 83 -3.28 -12.29 2.83
CA LYS A 83 -3.41 -11.97 1.40
C LYS A 83 -4.63 -12.62 0.77
N LYS A 84 -4.83 -13.91 1.04
CA LYS A 84 -6.02 -14.67 0.56
C LYS A 84 -7.33 -14.01 1.01
N ASN A 85 -7.36 -13.42 2.20
CA ASN A 85 -8.53 -12.78 2.76
C ASN A 85 -8.69 -11.30 2.37
N GLY A 86 -7.81 -10.77 1.51
CA GLY A 86 -7.95 -9.41 0.95
C GLY A 86 -7.06 -8.35 1.57
N LEU A 87 -6.11 -8.70 2.46
CA LEU A 87 -5.10 -7.73 2.91
C LEU A 87 -4.08 -7.51 1.79
N SER A 88 -3.98 -6.28 1.30
CA SER A 88 -2.91 -5.88 0.38
C SER A 88 -1.60 -5.75 1.15
N ILE A 89 -0.54 -6.43 0.69
CA ILE A 89 0.79 -6.41 1.32
C ILE A 89 1.83 -6.18 0.24
N ASN A 90 2.35 -4.95 0.16
CA ASN A 90 3.31 -4.55 -0.86
C ASN A 90 4.65 -4.18 -0.23
N SER A 91 5.74 -4.71 -0.77
CA SER A 91 7.10 -4.49 -0.27
C SER A 91 7.95 -3.78 -1.31
N SER A 92 8.88 -2.94 -0.86
CA SER A 92 9.95 -2.38 -1.68
C SER A 92 10.86 -3.47 -2.26
N GLU A 93 11.58 -3.14 -3.31
CA GLU A 93 12.46 -4.09 -4.01
C GLU A 93 13.62 -4.54 -3.10
N ASP A 94 14.10 -3.65 -2.22
CA ASP A 94 15.13 -3.97 -1.23
C ASP A 94 14.60 -4.69 0.03
N GLY A 95 13.28 -4.83 0.15
CA GLY A 95 12.61 -5.44 1.29
C GLY A 95 12.76 -4.67 2.61
N LYS A 96 13.06 -3.36 2.55
CA LYS A 96 13.20 -2.49 3.72
C LYS A 96 11.97 -1.65 4.03
N PHE A 97 11.01 -1.59 3.13
CA PHE A 97 9.77 -0.86 3.33
C PHE A 97 8.59 -1.72 2.87
N ARG A 98 7.51 -1.71 3.65
CA ARG A 98 6.31 -2.49 3.37
C ARG A 98 5.08 -1.74 3.84
N ILE A 99 4.03 -1.78 3.01
CA ILE A 99 2.73 -1.20 3.32
C ILE A 99 1.70 -2.32 3.34
N TYR A 100 0.91 -2.35 4.40
CA TYR A 100 -0.25 -3.21 4.54
C TYR A 100 -1.49 -2.34 4.38
N SER A 101 -2.42 -2.68 3.48
CA SER A 101 -3.63 -1.89 3.23
C SER A 101 -4.87 -2.78 3.13
N TRP A 102 -6.00 -2.33 3.68
CA TRP A 102 -7.27 -3.05 3.59
C TRP A 102 -8.46 -2.09 3.45
N ASN A 103 -9.57 -2.59 2.88
CA ASN A 103 -10.87 -1.92 2.94
C ASN A 103 -11.47 -2.12 4.33
N THR A 104 -11.87 -1.04 4.97
CA THR A 104 -12.52 -1.08 6.29
C THR A 104 -13.94 -1.61 6.25
N GLU A 105 -14.55 -1.62 5.06
CA GLU A 105 -15.95 -1.98 4.82
C GLU A 105 -16.96 -1.09 5.54
N THR A 106 -16.53 0.06 6.09
CA THR A 106 -17.42 1.04 6.71
C THR A 106 -18.06 1.98 5.69
N GLY A 107 -17.44 2.08 4.50
CA GLY A 107 -17.96 2.85 3.37
C GLY A 107 -18.97 2.09 2.51
N GLY A 108 -19.76 2.86 1.75
CA GLY A 108 -20.66 2.33 0.73
C GLY A 108 -19.98 2.20 -0.64
N THR A 109 -20.42 2.99 -1.61
CA THR A 109 -19.78 3.10 -2.93
C THR A 109 -18.43 3.81 -2.83
N MET A 110 -18.34 4.82 -1.96
CA MET A 110 -17.07 5.35 -1.46
C MET A 110 -16.43 4.31 -0.55
N ARG A 111 -15.19 3.93 -0.82
CA ARG A 111 -14.45 2.95 -0.01
C ARG A 111 -13.50 3.67 0.93
N PHE A 112 -13.45 3.18 2.17
CA PHE A 112 -12.56 3.69 3.19
C PHE A 112 -11.48 2.66 3.44
N TYR A 113 -10.23 3.07 3.29
CA TYR A 113 -9.06 2.24 3.43
C TYR A 113 -8.28 2.60 4.69
N ARG A 114 -7.45 1.67 5.16
CA ARG A 114 -6.47 1.92 6.21
C ARG A 114 -5.17 1.27 5.86
N SER A 115 -4.07 1.87 6.34
CA SER A 115 -2.74 1.35 6.08
C SER A 115 -1.82 1.35 7.29
N VAL A 116 -0.98 0.31 7.40
CA VAL A 116 0.14 0.22 8.33
C VAL A 116 1.43 0.24 7.53
N PHE A 117 2.38 1.08 7.93
CA PHE A 117 3.66 1.28 7.27
C PHE A 117 4.77 0.68 8.11
N GLN A 118 5.46 -0.32 7.57
CA GLN A 118 6.56 -0.99 8.24
C GLN A 118 7.86 -0.73 7.52
N TYR A 119 8.92 -0.40 8.25
CA TYR A 119 10.20 -0.07 7.66
C TYR A 119 11.40 -0.51 8.51
N GLU A 120 12.49 -0.84 7.84
CA GLU A 120 13.80 -1.08 8.44
C GLU A 120 14.57 0.24 8.53
N SER A 121 15.00 0.59 9.74
CA SER A 121 15.92 1.70 9.96
C SER A 121 17.10 1.25 10.81
N GLY A 122 18.26 1.12 10.17
CA GLY A 122 19.46 0.56 10.78
C GLY A 122 19.24 -0.91 11.13
N LYS A 123 19.37 -1.26 12.42
CA LYS A 123 19.15 -2.63 12.93
C LYS A 123 17.75 -2.85 13.51
N LYS A 124 16.86 -1.86 13.41
CA LYS A 124 15.51 -1.91 13.97
C LYS A 124 14.49 -1.94 12.86
N VAL A 125 13.41 -2.69 13.09
CA VAL A 125 12.19 -2.60 12.30
C VAL A 125 11.18 -1.80 13.10
N GLN A 126 10.52 -0.85 12.45
CA GLN A 126 9.53 0.03 13.03
C GLN A 126 8.23 -0.10 12.25
N SER A 127 7.11 0.25 12.89
CA SER A 127 5.82 0.30 12.24
C SER A 127 5.02 1.50 12.73
N GLU A 128 4.34 2.18 11.83
CA GLU A 128 3.53 3.35 12.12
C GLU A 128 2.25 3.38 11.29
N VAL A 129 1.24 4.05 11.83
CA VAL A 129 0.02 4.42 11.12
C VAL A 129 0.10 5.93 10.91
N LEU A 130 -0.12 6.41 9.69
CA LEU A 130 -0.18 7.83 9.42
C LEU A 130 -1.44 8.43 10.05
N LYS A 131 -1.40 9.69 10.48
CA LYS A 131 -2.56 10.34 11.07
C LYS A 131 -3.64 10.55 10.01
N SER A 132 -4.81 9.97 10.24
CA SER A 132 -6.01 10.08 9.41
C SER A 132 -7.24 9.72 10.26
N ASN A 133 -8.37 10.35 9.95
CA ASN A 133 -9.63 10.01 10.61
C ASN A 133 -10.33 8.90 9.82
N MET A 134 -10.53 7.73 10.44
CA MET A 134 -11.20 6.58 9.83
C MET A 134 -12.65 6.88 9.38
N GLU A 135 -13.28 7.92 9.94
CA GLU A 135 -14.66 8.32 9.61
C GLU A 135 -14.74 9.33 8.46
N ASP A 136 -13.72 10.19 8.30
CA ASP A 136 -13.76 11.31 7.35
C ASP A 136 -12.77 11.17 6.19
N ASP A 137 -11.74 10.33 6.35
CA ASP A 137 -10.68 10.13 5.37
C ASP A 137 -10.79 8.73 4.75
N ALA A 138 -11.19 8.68 3.48
CA ALA A 138 -11.25 7.43 2.74
C ALA A 138 -9.88 6.78 2.54
N GLU A 139 -8.78 7.52 2.73
CA GLU A 139 -7.43 7.09 2.41
C GLU A 139 -7.35 6.42 1.01
N ALA A 140 -6.33 5.58 0.79
CA ALA A 140 -6.16 4.86 -0.46
C ALA A 140 -5.61 3.46 -0.20
N MET A 141 -5.96 2.53 -1.09
CA MET A 141 -5.36 1.21 -1.14
C MET A 141 -4.01 1.28 -1.85
N TYR A 142 -2.93 0.87 -1.20
CA TYR A 142 -1.61 0.77 -1.86
C TYR A 142 -1.47 -0.57 -2.59
N SER A 143 -0.97 -0.53 -3.83
CA SER A 143 -0.91 -1.69 -4.74
C SER A 143 0.51 -2.06 -5.18
N GLN A 144 1.47 -1.13 -5.14
CA GLN A 144 2.83 -1.38 -5.59
C GLN A 144 3.82 -0.43 -4.93
N ILE A 145 5.07 -0.86 -4.74
CA ILE A 145 6.17 -0.02 -4.28
C ILE A 145 7.37 -0.23 -5.21
N ASN A 146 7.94 0.85 -5.72
CA ASN A 146 9.16 0.81 -6.53
C ASN A 146 10.28 1.64 -5.91
N ASP A 147 11.51 1.16 -6.08
CA ASP A 147 12.69 1.80 -5.55
C ASP A 147 13.28 2.81 -6.54
N VAL A 148 13.65 3.99 -6.04
CA VAL A 148 14.40 4.98 -6.81
C VAL A 148 15.55 5.52 -5.98
N ILE A 149 16.75 5.49 -6.56
CA ILE A 149 17.93 6.13 -5.96
C ILE A 149 18.15 7.46 -6.67
N SER A 150 18.17 8.54 -5.89
CA SER A 150 18.50 9.90 -6.33
C SER A 150 19.53 10.48 -5.38
N GLN A 151 20.67 10.93 -5.92
CA GLN A 151 21.74 11.56 -5.15
C GLN A 151 22.13 10.76 -3.89
N ASN A 152 22.37 9.45 -4.05
CA ASN A 152 22.69 8.48 -2.98
C ASN A 152 21.61 8.30 -1.91
N LYS A 153 20.42 8.87 -2.10
CA LYS A 153 19.26 8.70 -1.22
C LYS A 153 18.24 7.79 -1.89
N LYS A 154 17.72 6.84 -1.11
CA LYS A 154 16.66 5.93 -1.53
C LYS A 154 15.29 6.59 -1.30
N TYR A 155 14.44 6.45 -2.30
CA TYR A 155 13.05 6.83 -2.29
C TYR A 155 12.21 5.63 -2.70
N TYR A 156 11.00 5.55 -2.17
CA TYR A 156 10.02 4.53 -2.47
C TYR A 156 8.81 5.19 -3.11
N LEU A 157 8.50 4.81 -4.34
CA LEU A 157 7.32 5.24 -5.07
C LEU A 157 6.19 4.25 -4.78
N ALA A 158 5.26 4.62 -3.91
CA ALA A 158 4.12 3.79 -3.58
C ALA A 158 2.92 4.21 -4.43
N GLN A 159 2.38 3.28 -5.21
CA GLN A 159 1.17 3.50 -5.98
C GLN A 159 -0.06 3.19 -5.13
N SER A 160 -1.08 4.03 -5.22
CA SER A 160 -2.33 3.85 -4.50
C SER A 160 -3.55 4.29 -5.31
N THR A 161 -4.71 3.76 -4.91
CA THR A 161 -6.02 4.11 -5.48
C THR A 161 -6.99 4.46 -4.36
N ALA A 162 -7.57 5.65 -4.41
CA ALA A 162 -8.74 6.03 -3.62
C ALA A 162 -10.01 5.83 -4.45
N VAL A 163 -11.09 5.40 -3.81
CA VAL A 163 -12.39 5.15 -4.46
C VAL A 163 -13.44 6.03 -3.79
N TYR A 164 -13.84 7.10 -4.47
CA TYR A 164 -14.81 8.07 -3.97
C TYR A 164 -16.24 7.69 -4.32
N SER A 165 -16.43 6.88 -5.36
CA SER A 165 -17.69 6.22 -5.67
C SER A 165 -17.45 5.05 -6.63
N SER A 166 -18.52 4.36 -7.05
CA SER A 166 -18.43 3.37 -8.14
C SER A 166 -18.02 3.97 -9.49
N ALA A 167 -17.99 5.30 -9.62
CA ALA A 167 -17.69 6.03 -10.85
C ALA A 167 -16.57 7.08 -10.68
N LEU A 168 -15.96 7.18 -9.49
CA LEU A 168 -14.95 8.21 -9.21
C LEU A 168 -13.77 7.60 -8.47
N PHE A 169 -12.60 7.63 -9.12
CA PHE A 169 -11.37 7.01 -8.64
C PHE A 169 -10.22 8.01 -8.72
N HIS A 170 -9.30 7.95 -7.76
CA HIS A 170 -8.09 8.76 -7.81
C HIS A 170 -6.86 7.87 -7.65
N HIS A 171 -6.02 7.85 -8.69
CA HIS A 171 -4.78 7.09 -8.70
C HIS A 171 -3.63 8.02 -8.36
N THR A 172 -2.74 7.58 -7.47
CA THR A 172 -1.63 8.41 -6.97
C THR A 172 -0.34 7.59 -6.88
N ILE A 173 0.79 8.20 -7.23
CA ILE A 173 2.11 7.82 -6.70
C ILE A 173 2.42 8.76 -5.54
N LYS A 174 2.66 8.20 -4.36
CA LYS A 174 3.19 8.91 -3.20
C LYS A 174 4.65 8.52 -2.97
N VAL A 175 5.49 9.50 -2.69
CA VAL A 175 6.93 9.32 -2.49
C VAL A 175 7.23 9.26 -1.00
N PHE A 176 7.90 8.19 -0.61
CA PHE A 176 8.42 7.99 0.74
C PHE A 176 9.95 7.93 0.73
N SER A 177 10.55 8.19 1.87
CA SER A 177 11.95 7.87 2.16
C SER A 177 12.08 7.47 3.62
N ILE A 178 13.20 6.83 3.98
CA ILE A 178 13.54 6.55 5.38
C ILE A 178 14.77 7.39 5.71
N GLU A 179 14.62 8.30 6.67
CA GLU A 179 15.64 9.30 7.03
C GLU A 179 15.73 9.43 8.54
N ASN A 180 16.95 9.48 9.08
CA ASN A 180 17.21 9.72 10.50
C ASN A 180 16.37 8.84 11.45
N GLY A 181 16.17 7.56 11.12
CA GLY A 181 15.39 6.69 11.99
C GLY A 181 13.88 6.68 11.76
N LYS A 182 13.37 7.40 10.74
CA LYS A 182 11.93 7.65 10.58
C LYS A 182 11.49 7.55 9.14
N LEU A 183 10.25 7.15 8.94
CA LEU A 183 9.58 7.26 7.65
C LEU A 183 9.26 8.74 7.37
N ASN A 184 9.60 9.19 6.18
CA ASN A 184 9.25 10.50 5.67
C ASN A 184 8.23 10.34 4.54
N SER A 185 6.96 10.58 4.87
CA SER A 185 5.83 10.53 3.92
C SER A 185 5.68 11.80 3.07
N ASN A 186 6.55 12.79 3.28
CA ASN A 186 6.59 14.06 2.55
C ASN A 186 7.86 14.20 1.69
N ALA A 187 8.50 13.07 1.36
CA ALA A 187 9.72 13.05 0.56
C ALA A 187 9.43 13.59 -0.84
N LYS A 188 10.21 14.57 -1.30
CA LYS A 188 9.96 15.25 -2.60
C LYS A 188 10.88 14.70 -3.67
N LEU A 189 10.30 14.19 -4.76
CA LEU A 189 11.06 13.63 -5.90
C LEU A 189 10.47 13.99 -7.27
N ILE A 190 9.30 14.61 -7.32
CA ILE A 190 8.56 14.84 -8.56
C ILE A 190 8.55 16.34 -8.84
N LYS A 191 9.23 16.77 -9.91
CA LYS A 191 9.31 18.17 -10.31
C LYS A 191 8.16 18.47 -11.27
N THR A 192 7.27 19.37 -10.84
CA THR A 192 6.17 19.91 -11.64
C THR A 192 6.38 21.40 -11.88
N SER A 193 5.51 22.02 -12.69
CA SER A 193 5.52 23.47 -12.91
C SER A 193 5.30 24.28 -11.62
N SER A 194 4.59 23.72 -10.64
CA SER A 194 4.33 24.34 -9.33
C SER A 194 5.33 23.94 -8.24
N GLY A 195 6.49 23.38 -8.64
CA GLY A 195 7.60 23.03 -7.76
C GLY A 195 7.77 21.53 -7.55
N ILE A 196 8.53 21.16 -6.52
CA ILE A 196 8.86 19.76 -6.25
C ILE A 196 7.85 19.18 -5.25
N LYS A 197 7.14 18.15 -5.69
CA LYS A 197 6.04 17.48 -4.99
C LYS A 197 6.49 16.11 -4.47
N ASN A 198 5.76 15.64 -3.46
CA ASN A 198 5.86 14.30 -2.89
C ASN A 198 4.79 13.34 -3.45
N GLU A 199 3.94 13.82 -4.36
CA GLU A 199 2.90 13.02 -4.96
C GLU A 199 2.57 13.48 -6.39
N LEU A 200 2.00 12.56 -7.15
CA LEU A 200 1.50 12.76 -8.50
C LEU A 200 0.28 11.87 -8.69
N GLY A 201 -0.83 12.44 -9.13
CA GLY A 201 -2.05 11.67 -9.34
C GLY A 201 -2.94 12.22 -10.44
N TYR A 202 -3.96 11.45 -10.78
CA TYR A 202 -5.05 11.84 -11.66
C TYR A 202 -6.34 11.17 -11.21
N GLU A 203 -7.45 11.80 -11.56
CA GLU A 203 -8.79 11.31 -11.30
C GLU A 203 -9.36 10.65 -12.55
N LEU A 204 -10.15 9.59 -12.35
CA LEU A 204 -11.01 8.99 -13.35
C LEU A 204 -12.46 9.25 -12.95
N ASP A 205 -13.12 10.13 -13.68
CA ASP A 205 -14.53 10.48 -13.48
C ASP A 205 -15.40 9.87 -14.58
N PHE A 206 -16.05 8.75 -14.25
CA PHE A 206 -17.01 8.08 -15.14
C PHE A 206 -18.40 8.74 -15.14
N THR A 207 -18.63 9.75 -14.30
CA THR A 207 -19.89 10.51 -14.27
C THR A 207 -19.92 11.62 -15.34
N ALA A 208 -18.75 12.06 -15.82
CA ALA A 208 -18.63 12.99 -16.94
C ALA A 208 -19.42 12.51 -18.16
N THR A 209 -20.13 13.43 -18.83
CA THR A 209 -20.98 13.12 -19.99
C THR A 209 -20.21 12.39 -21.10
N SER A 210 -18.98 12.82 -21.38
CA SER A 210 -18.08 12.20 -22.37
C SER A 210 -17.79 10.72 -22.09
N ASN A 211 -17.81 10.30 -20.82
CA ASN A 211 -17.60 8.91 -20.39
C ASN A 211 -18.91 8.12 -20.30
N ARG A 212 -20.02 8.75 -19.88
CA ARG A 212 -21.35 8.11 -19.85
C ARG A 212 -21.87 7.76 -21.25
N GLU A 213 -21.66 8.63 -22.22
CA GLU A 213 -22.08 8.42 -23.61
C GLU A 213 -21.18 7.42 -24.36
N ASN A 214 -19.98 7.16 -23.83
CA ASN A 214 -18.99 6.30 -24.47
C ASN A 214 -18.33 5.36 -23.42
N PRO A 215 -19.07 4.46 -22.78
CA PRO A 215 -18.53 3.64 -21.70
C PRO A 215 -17.32 2.82 -22.17
N ILE A 216 -16.34 2.65 -21.29
CA ILE A 216 -15.17 1.83 -21.57
C ILE A 216 -15.41 0.37 -21.15
N SER A 217 -14.66 -0.56 -21.72
CA SER A 217 -14.69 -1.96 -21.31
C SER A 217 -14.05 -2.16 -19.92
N ILE A 218 -14.44 -3.24 -19.25
CA ILE A 218 -13.81 -3.69 -17.99
C ILE A 218 -12.31 -3.97 -18.22
N GLU A 219 -11.96 -4.53 -19.37
CA GLU A 219 -10.56 -4.77 -19.75
C GLU A 219 -9.77 -3.47 -19.78
N LEU A 220 -10.30 -2.42 -20.43
CA LEU A 220 -9.65 -1.12 -20.46
C LEU A 220 -9.54 -0.54 -19.04
N PHE A 221 -10.62 -0.58 -18.24
CA PHE A 221 -10.62 -0.10 -16.86
C PHE A 221 -9.48 -0.70 -16.03
N ASN A 222 -9.24 -2.00 -16.14
CA ASN A 222 -8.18 -2.71 -15.41
C ASN A 222 -6.76 -2.29 -15.83
N THR A 223 -6.61 -1.52 -16.91
CA THR A 223 -5.34 -0.96 -17.36
C THR A 223 -5.22 0.54 -17.09
N LEU A 224 -6.19 1.19 -16.45
CA LEU A 224 -6.15 2.63 -16.21
C LEU A 224 -5.36 3.02 -14.97
N ASP A 225 -4.56 2.12 -14.41
CA ASP A 225 -3.65 2.37 -13.31
C ASP A 225 -2.36 3.09 -13.75
N ILE A 226 -1.65 3.65 -12.78
CA ILE A 226 -0.33 4.23 -13.00
C ILE A 226 0.65 3.10 -13.34
N GLN A 227 1.38 3.23 -14.44
CA GLN A 227 2.44 2.29 -14.78
C GLN A 227 3.81 2.89 -14.52
N TYR A 228 4.69 2.08 -13.95
CA TYR A 228 6.09 2.43 -13.74
C TYR A 228 7.02 1.43 -14.43
N ASP A 229 7.77 1.90 -15.43
CA ASP A 229 8.86 1.14 -16.05
C ASP A 229 10.12 1.32 -15.20
N ALA A 230 10.49 0.30 -14.41
CA ALA A 230 11.65 0.36 -13.53
C ALA A 230 12.99 0.48 -14.27
N LYS A 231 13.09 -0.05 -15.50
CA LYS A 231 14.33 0.00 -16.31
C LYS A 231 14.55 1.40 -16.86
N LYS A 232 13.50 1.99 -17.44
CA LYS A 232 13.56 3.34 -18.05
C LYS A 232 13.29 4.45 -17.04
N LYS A 233 12.79 4.09 -15.85
CA LYS A 233 12.31 4.97 -14.79
C LYS A 233 11.28 5.97 -15.31
N ILE A 234 10.27 5.44 -16.02
CA ILE A 234 9.19 6.22 -16.65
C ILE A 234 7.89 5.92 -15.94
N ILE A 235 7.18 6.98 -15.56
CA ILE A 235 5.80 6.93 -15.08
C ILE A 235 4.90 7.20 -16.28
N SER A 236 3.93 6.31 -16.51
CA SER A 236 2.90 6.46 -17.55
C SER A 236 1.52 6.45 -16.92
N ILE A 237 0.63 7.29 -17.46
CA ILE A 237 -0.76 7.43 -17.01
C ILE A 237 -1.69 7.33 -18.23
N PRO A 238 -2.97 6.97 -18.07
CA PRO A 238 -3.95 7.08 -19.14
C PRO A 238 -4.03 8.51 -19.67
N LEU A 239 -4.27 8.65 -20.97
CA LEU A 239 -4.58 9.93 -21.58
C LEU A 239 -6.04 10.27 -21.26
N ILE A 240 -6.22 11.34 -20.48
CA ILE A 240 -7.51 11.96 -20.17
C ILE A 240 -7.54 13.28 -20.92
N ARG A 241 -8.58 13.49 -21.71
CA ARG A 241 -8.78 14.71 -22.49
C ARG A 241 -9.39 15.82 -21.63
N ASP A 242 -9.35 17.05 -22.12
CA ASP A 242 -9.87 18.23 -21.41
C ASP A 242 -11.38 18.15 -21.11
N ASP A 243 -12.15 17.34 -21.85
CA ASP A 243 -13.56 17.03 -21.62
C ASP A 243 -13.78 15.84 -20.65
N SER A 244 -12.77 15.50 -19.86
CA SER A 244 -12.69 14.34 -18.96
C SER A 244 -12.75 12.97 -19.67
N ARG A 245 -12.72 12.92 -21.00
CA ARG A 245 -12.79 11.66 -21.75
C ARG A 245 -11.57 10.79 -21.44
N ILE A 246 -11.82 9.63 -20.87
CA ILE A 246 -10.82 8.59 -20.65
C ILE A 246 -10.61 7.84 -21.96
N THR A 247 -9.35 7.68 -22.38
CA THR A 247 -9.00 7.00 -23.63
C THR A 247 -8.28 5.67 -23.38
N ASP A 248 -8.14 4.87 -24.42
CA ASP A 248 -7.34 3.65 -24.45
C ASP A 248 -5.83 3.91 -24.56
N LYS A 249 -5.43 5.16 -24.78
CA LYS A 249 -4.03 5.56 -24.92
C LYS A 249 -3.41 5.86 -23.57
N LYS A 250 -2.10 5.62 -23.48
CA LYS A 250 -1.27 6.05 -22.35
C LYS A 250 -0.25 7.09 -22.79
N ILE A 251 0.03 8.03 -21.91
CA ILE A 251 1.11 8.99 -22.08
C ILE A 251 2.24 8.66 -21.12
N ARG A 252 3.48 8.71 -21.63
CA ARG A 252 4.66 8.76 -20.78
C ARG A 252 4.68 10.15 -20.16
N TYR A 253 4.44 10.22 -18.86
CA TYR A 253 4.16 11.49 -18.21
C TYR A 253 5.41 12.10 -17.59
N HIS A 254 6.13 11.32 -16.78
CA HIS A 254 7.36 11.77 -16.15
C HIS A 254 8.47 10.73 -16.30
N GLN A 255 9.71 11.18 -16.40
CA GLN A 255 10.90 10.32 -16.38
C GLN A 255 11.90 10.80 -15.34
N PHE A 256 12.53 9.87 -14.64
CA PHE A 256 13.63 10.19 -13.74
C PHE A 256 14.87 10.67 -14.51
N LYS A 257 15.33 11.89 -14.24
CA LYS A 257 16.49 12.53 -14.88
C LYS A 257 17.73 12.56 -13.99
N GLY A 258 17.84 11.61 -13.05
CA GLY A 258 18.98 11.49 -12.13
C GLY A 258 18.81 12.23 -10.80
N LYS A 259 18.06 13.35 -10.79
CA LYS A 259 17.72 14.08 -9.56
C LYS A 259 16.23 14.01 -9.22
N TYR A 260 15.38 14.32 -10.19
CA TYR A 260 13.92 14.31 -10.04
C TYR A 260 13.25 13.52 -11.17
N PHE A 261 12.01 13.10 -10.94
CA PHE A 261 11.08 12.83 -12.02
C PHE A 261 10.65 14.16 -12.62
N GLU A 262 10.82 14.31 -13.93
CA GLU A 262 10.47 15.53 -14.66
C GLU A 262 9.50 15.17 -15.78
N LYS A 263 8.55 16.08 -16.06
CA LYS A 263 7.61 15.92 -17.17
C LYS A 263 8.39 15.74 -18.49
N LEU A 264 7.95 14.76 -19.29
CA LEU A 264 8.51 14.50 -20.62
C LEU A 264 8.05 15.54 -21.66
#